data_AF-A0A3D9CSM5-F1
#
_entry.id   AF-A0A3D9CSM5-F1
#
_cell.length_a   1.000
_cell.length_b   1.000
_cell.length_c   1.000
_cell.angle_alpha   90.00
_cell.angle_beta   90.00
_cell.angle_gamma   90.00
#
_symmetry.space_group_name_H-M   'P 1'
#
loop_
_entity.id
_entity.type
_entity.pdbx_description
1 polymer ?
#
loop_
_entity_poly.entity_id
_entity_poly.type
_entity_poly.pdbx_seq_one_letter_code
_entity_poly.pdbx_strand_id
1 'polypeptide(L)'
;MLTSSRRLKPKLSDLELIAINISAEYLSIDPEYQLFRYLSNSKLDGLIERSVYNRRKRKLFYHMENVRKLMVAKFNDVETTFIVDSIPLEICKNARANR
;
A
#
# COMPACT_ATOMS: atom_id res chain seq x y z
N MET A 1 22.85 29.68 -0.47
CA MET A 1 21.74 29.74 -1.45
C MET A 1 20.60 28.89 -0.90
N LEU A 2 19.54 29.54 -0.37
CA LEU A 2 18.33 28.83 0.05
C LEU A 2 17.62 28.32 -1.21
N THR A 3 17.68 27.02 -1.47
CA THR A 3 16.87 26.43 -2.54
C THR A 3 15.41 26.49 -2.10
N SER A 4 14.70 27.51 -2.58
CA SER A 4 13.25 27.56 -2.60
C SER A 4 12.73 26.21 -3.10
N SER A 5 12.17 25.39 -2.20
CA SER A 5 11.56 24.10 -2.53
C SER A 5 10.32 24.35 -3.38
N ARG A 6 10.51 24.46 -4.69
CA ARG A 6 9.43 24.43 -5.67
C ARG A 6 8.77 23.06 -5.49
N ARG A 7 7.55 23.03 -4.95
CA ARG A 7 6.75 21.78 -4.85
C ARG A 7 6.49 21.30 -6.27
N LEU A 8 7.35 20.41 -6.78
CA LEU A 8 7.11 19.72 -8.05
C LEU A 8 5.80 18.96 -7.89
N LYS A 9 4.86 19.19 -8.83
CA LYS A 9 3.62 18.42 -8.85
C LYS A 9 3.99 16.94 -8.97
N PRO A 10 3.41 16.06 -8.13
CA PRO A 10 3.70 14.64 -8.24
C PRO A 10 3.23 14.12 -9.60
N LYS A 11 4.00 13.20 -10.20
CA LYS A 11 3.64 12.57 -11.49
C LYS A 11 2.45 11.62 -11.36
N LEU A 12 2.25 11.05 -10.17
CA LEU A 12 1.11 10.19 -9.83
C LEU A 12 0.21 10.89 -8.80
N SER A 13 -1.09 10.84 -9.05
CA SER A 13 -2.16 11.23 -8.14
C SER A 13 -2.31 10.25 -6.97
N ASP A 14 -3.04 10.67 -5.95
CA ASP A 14 -3.36 9.78 -4.82
C ASP A 14 -4.29 8.64 -5.22
N LEU A 15 -5.18 8.85 -6.20
CA LEU A 15 -6.05 7.80 -6.74
C LEU A 15 -5.24 6.72 -7.47
N GLU A 16 -4.28 7.12 -8.30
CA GLU A 16 -3.39 6.16 -8.98
C GLU A 16 -2.55 5.36 -7.97
N LEU A 17 -2.13 5.97 -6.87
CA LEU A 17 -1.43 5.27 -5.79
C LEU A 17 -2.29 4.22 -5.11
N ILE A 18 -3.56 4.56 -4.81
CA ILE A 18 -4.52 3.62 -4.24
C ILE A 18 -4.75 2.47 -5.23
N ALA A 19 -4.93 2.76 -6.52
CA ALA A 19 -5.13 1.75 -7.56
C ALA A 19 -3.93 0.81 -7.70
N ILE A 20 -2.70 1.35 -7.67
CA ILE A 20 -1.46 0.54 -7.67
C ILE A 20 -1.44 -0.38 -6.44
N ASN A 21 -1.81 0.14 -5.26
CA ASN A 21 -1.76 -0.64 -4.03
C ASN A 21 -2.75 -1.80 -4.02
N ILE A 22 -4.01 -1.54 -4.41
CA ILE A 22 -5.05 -2.57 -4.51
C ILE A 22 -4.68 -3.61 -5.59
N SER A 23 -4.13 -3.16 -6.72
CA SER A 23 -3.68 -4.08 -7.77
C SER A 23 -2.52 -4.97 -7.30
N ALA A 24 -1.61 -4.44 -6.47
CA ALA A 24 -0.53 -5.22 -5.89
C ALA A 24 -1.06 -6.29 -4.93
N GLU A 25 -2.06 -5.96 -4.10
CA GLU A 25 -2.73 -6.90 -3.20
C GLU A 25 -3.45 -8.01 -3.98
N TYR A 26 -4.18 -7.66 -5.05
CA TYR A 26 -4.81 -8.62 -5.96
C TYR A 26 -3.80 -9.59 -6.61
N LEU A 27 -2.61 -9.11 -6.94
CA LEU A 27 -1.52 -9.93 -7.50
C LEU A 27 -0.70 -10.66 -6.43
N SER A 28 -1.09 -10.56 -5.15
CA SER A 28 -0.36 -11.12 -4.00
C SER A 28 1.11 -10.66 -3.95
N ILE A 29 1.36 -9.40 -4.30
CA ILE A 29 2.67 -8.76 -4.23
C ILE A 29 2.80 -8.05 -2.89
N ASP A 30 3.25 -8.77 -1.88
CA ASP A 30 3.45 -8.22 -0.54
C ASP A 30 4.71 -7.34 -0.41
N PRO A 31 5.91 -7.77 -0.86
CA PRO A 31 7.10 -6.95 -0.69
C PRO A 31 7.10 -5.79 -1.69
N GLU A 32 7.23 -4.57 -1.15
CA GLU A 32 7.38 -3.34 -1.94
C GLU A 32 8.53 -3.44 -2.96
N TYR A 33 9.58 -4.18 -2.63
CA TYR A 33 10.68 -4.45 -3.55
C TYR A 33 10.18 -5.12 -4.84
N GLN A 34 9.34 -6.14 -4.72
CA GLN A 34 8.80 -6.86 -5.86
C GLN A 34 7.83 -5.99 -6.66
N LEU A 35 7.00 -5.18 -5.99
CA LEU A 35 6.15 -4.19 -6.66
C LEU A 35 6.97 -3.27 -7.55
N PHE A 36 8.08 -2.72 -7.05
CA PHE A 36 8.93 -1.82 -7.83
C PHE A 36 9.66 -2.52 -8.99
N ARG A 37 9.91 -3.83 -8.92
CA ARG A 37 10.40 -4.62 -10.07
C ARG A 37 9.34 -4.80 -11.16
N TYR A 38 8.07 -4.94 -10.77
CA TYR A 38 6.97 -4.95 -11.73
C TYR A 38 6.79 -3.57 -12.37
N LEU A 39 6.82 -2.50 -11.55
CA LEU A 39 6.67 -1.14 -12.04
C LEU A 39 7.80 -0.75 -13.01
N SER A 40 9.04 -1.16 -12.75
CA SER A 40 10.18 -0.87 -13.64
C SER A 40 10.05 -1.51 -15.03
N ASN A 41 9.27 -2.58 -15.15
CA ASN A 41 9.00 -3.25 -16.43
C ASN A 41 7.68 -2.76 -17.08
N SER A 42 7.15 -1.61 -16.64
CA SER A 42 5.86 -1.08 -17.08
C SER A 42 5.95 0.39 -17.49
N LYS A 43 4.84 0.94 -17.99
CA LYS A 43 4.73 2.38 -18.29
C LYS A 43 4.83 3.28 -17.04
N LEU A 44 4.83 2.68 -15.85
CA LEU A 44 4.94 3.39 -14.58
C LEU A 44 6.39 3.55 -14.10
N ASP A 45 7.36 3.07 -14.87
CA ASP A 45 8.78 3.20 -14.53
C ASP A 45 9.18 4.68 -14.39
N GLY A 46 9.95 4.99 -13.35
CA GLY A 46 10.40 6.35 -13.04
C GLY A 46 9.29 7.38 -12.73
N LEU A 47 8.03 6.97 -12.58
CA LEU A 47 6.93 7.88 -12.21
C LEU A 47 6.88 8.19 -10.71
N ILE A 48 7.40 7.29 -9.88
CA ILE A 48 7.51 7.52 -8.44
C ILE A 48 8.73 6.82 -7.86
N GLU A 49 9.36 7.48 -6.89
CA GLU A 49 10.47 6.92 -6.13
C GLU A 49 9.95 6.13 -4.92
N ARG A 50 10.63 5.05 -4.53
CA ARG A 50 10.16 4.12 -3.49
C ARG A 50 9.91 4.80 -2.15
N SER A 51 10.78 5.70 -1.71
CA SER A 51 10.58 6.41 -0.44
C SER A 51 9.35 7.33 -0.47
N VAL A 52 9.08 7.95 -1.62
CA VAL A 52 7.92 8.82 -1.84
C VAL A 52 6.63 8.01 -1.87
N TYR A 53 6.63 6.88 -2.56
CA TYR A 53 5.51 5.93 -2.58
C TYR A 53 5.17 5.49 -1.15
N ASN A 54 6.14 5.00 -0.38
CA ASN A 54 5.92 4.54 0.99
C ASN A 54 5.35 5.63 1.90
N ARG A 55 5.91 6.85 1.80
CA ARG A 55 5.43 8.00 2.57
C ARG A 55 3.98 8.35 2.23
N ARG A 56 3.59 8.31 0.95
CA ARG A 56 2.22 8.62 0.51
C ARG A 56 1.26 7.48 0.83
N LYS A 57 1.65 6.22 0.62
CA LYS A 57 0.88 5.02 1.00
C LYS A 57 0.45 5.08 2.47
N ARG A 58 1.35 5.42 3.39
CA ARG A 58 1.02 5.59 4.82
C ARG A 58 -0.03 6.67 5.07
N LYS A 59 0.04 7.80 4.35
CA LYS A 59 -0.95 8.89 4.47
C LYS A 59 -2.31 8.50 3.91
N LEU A 60 -2.33 7.62 2.90
CA LEU A 60 -3.55 7.14 2.23
C LEU A 60 -4.17 5.91 2.92
N PHE A 61 -3.56 5.42 4.01
CA PHE A 61 -4.01 4.22 4.72
C PHE A 61 -5.51 4.23 5.04
N TYR A 62 -6.01 5.33 5.61
CA TYR A 62 -7.43 5.42 5.99
C TYR A 62 -8.37 5.34 4.77
N HIS A 63 -7.97 5.91 3.63
CA HIS A 63 -8.77 5.82 2.41
C HIS A 63 -8.78 4.41 1.83
N MET A 64 -7.62 3.73 1.81
CA MET A 64 -7.53 2.33 1.36
C MET A 64 -8.34 1.40 2.27
N GLU A 65 -8.31 1.62 3.58
CA GLU A 65 -9.12 0.85 4.54
C GLU A 65 -10.62 1.05 4.33
N ASN A 66 -11.07 2.27 4.03
CA ASN A 66 -12.47 2.52 3.69
C ASN A 66 -12.88 1.81 2.40
N VAL A 67 -12.02 1.81 1.38
CA VAL A 67 -12.27 1.06 0.14
C VAL A 67 -12.36 -0.43 0.42
N ARG A 68 -11.44 -1.00 1.21
CA ARG A 68 -11.47 -2.40 1.61
C ARG A 68 -12.75 -2.77 2.33
N LYS A 69 -13.21 -1.95 3.29
CA LYS A 69 -14.49 -2.16 3.99
C LYS A 69 -15.69 -2.13 3.04
N LEU A 70 -15.71 -1.21 2.08
CA LEU A 70 -16.77 -1.14 1.07
C LEU A 70 -16.78 -2.39 0.18
N MET A 71 -15.59 -2.87 -0.23
CA MET A 71 -15.46 -4.12 -1.00
C MET A 71 -15.99 -5.31 -0.20
N VAL A 72 -15.57 -5.46 1.07
CA VAL A 72 -16.05 -6.53 1.96
C VAL A 72 -17.57 -6.46 2.14
N ALA A 73 -18.14 -5.27 2.38
CA ALA A 73 -19.58 -5.11 2.50
C ALA A 73 -20.32 -5.59 1.24
N LYS A 74 -19.78 -5.30 0.05
CA LYS A 74 -20.35 -5.75 -1.22
C LYS A 74 -20.22 -7.25 -1.46
N PHE A 75 -19.14 -7.88 -1.02
CA PHE A 75 -18.96 -9.34 -1.14
C PHE A 75 -19.79 -10.11 -0.12
N ASN A 76 -19.93 -9.60 1.11
CA ASN A 76 -20.71 -10.24 2.16
C ASN A 76 -22.22 -10.29 1.85
N ASP A 77 -22.74 -9.37 1.03
CA ASP A 77 -24.12 -9.43 0.55
C ASP A 77 -24.38 -10.64 -0.37
N VAL A 78 -23.32 -11.25 -0.92
CA VAL A 78 -23.40 -12.31 -1.94
C VAL A 78 -22.94 -13.67 -1.39
N GLU A 79 -21.96 -13.70 -0.47
CA GLU A 79 -21.39 -14.95 0.03
C GLU A 79 -21.88 -15.35 1.44
N THR A 80 -22.16 -16.64 1.62
CA THR A 80 -22.58 -17.23 2.90
C THR A 80 -21.46 -17.98 3.63
N THR A 81 -20.30 -18.15 2.99
CA THR A 81 -19.20 -18.99 3.48
C THR A 81 -17.93 -18.16 3.56
N PHE A 82 -17.31 -18.08 4.73
CA PHE A 82 -16.11 -17.29 4.95
C PHE A 82 -14.95 -18.20 5.37
N ILE A 83 -13.80 -18.06 4.73
CA ILE A 83 -12.54 -18.69 5.15
C ILE A 83 -11.80 -17.68 6.01
N VAL A 84 -11.60 -18.02 7.29
CA VAL A 84 -10.84 -17.19 8.22
C VAL A 84 -9.37 -17.60 8.12
N ASP A 85 -8.55 -16.79 7.46
CA ASP A 85 -7.09 -16.95 7.52
C ASP A 85 -6.58 -16.29 8.81
N SER A 86 -6.01 -17.08 9.71
CA SER A 86 -5.40 -16.57 10.93
C SER A 86 -3.93 -16.28 10.65
N ILE A 87 -3.62 -15.07 10.21
CA ILE A 87 -2.24 -14.58 10.28
C ILE A 87 -1.91 -14.35 11.76
N PRO A 88 -0.92 -15.05 12.33
CA PRO A 88 -0.57 -14.85 13.73
C PRO A 88 -0.01 -13.44 13.94
N LEU A 89 -0.67 -12.64 14.78
CA LEU A 89 -0.13 -11.37 15.25
C LEU A 89 1.05 -11.64 16.17
N GLU A 90 2.24 -11.16 15.80
CA GLU A 90 3.41 -11.28 16.68
C GLU A 90 3.16 -10.42 17.94
N ILE A 91 2.83 -11.09 19.05
CA ILE A 91 2.73 -10.44 20.36
C ILE A 91 4.13 -9.93 20.66
N CYS A 92 4.29 -8.60 20.69
CA CYS A 92 5.58 -7.92 20.66
C CYS A 92 6.64 -8.64 21.51
N LYS A 93 7.71 -9.14 20.88
CA LYS A 93 8.90 -9.59 21.62
C LYS A 93 9.53 -8.35 22.24
N ASN A 94 9.49 -8.25 23.57
CA ASN A 94 10.19 -7.20 24.30
C ASN A 94 11.69 -7.28 24.00
N ALA A 95 12.18 -6.44 23.08
CA ALA A 95 13.58 -6.38 22.66
C ALA A 95 14.56 -6.03 23.80
N ARG A 96 14.05 -5.75 25.01
CA ARG A 96 14.82 -5.29 26.18
C ARG A 96 14.52 -6.06 27.47
N ALA A 97 13.81 -7.19 27.43
CA ALA A 97 13.49 -7.94 28.65
C ALA A 97 14.75 -8.46 29.40
N ASN A 98 15.89 -8.58 28.72
CA ASN A 98 17.17 -9.06 29.27
C ASN A 98 18.26 -7.97 29.33
N ARG A 99 17.91 -6.69 29.48
CA ARG A 99 18.86 -5.64 29.88
C ARG A 99 18.66 -5.27 31.34
#